data_AF-A0A1F4GAH3-F1
#
_entry.id   AF-A0A1F4GAH3-F1
#
_cell.length_a   1.000
_cell.length_b   1.000
_cell.length_c   1.000
_cell.angle_alpha   90.00
_cell.angle_beta   90.00
_cell.angle_gamma   90.00
#
_symmetry.space_group_name_H-M   'P 1'
#
loop_
_entity.id
_entity.type
_entity.pdbx_description
1 polymer ?
#
loop_
_entity_poly.entity_id
_entity_poly.type
_entity_poly.pdbx_seq_one_letter_code
_entity_poly.pdbx_strand_id
1 'polypeptide(L)'
;MFKKMTIQSIKLSTLAAAAVLAGQAQAGTLLVLPLQGTISNSVQTFSKDATNGFRALEITVVGKGNGTAVENTTDSFNFPVTKVVIGTKLNIASGSAVGSALYISRIDYDTEGEPEVGVTLANFTINYETKQVLADTTAKGGTTTTQMPLYNFNTQTPLALKYKFPLTITGNELLNDLRLTDQAKAAMISSLNLPVFAVPLLNNDFGTLTQNISTNLRKKAVSTTPYTP
;
A
#
# COMPACT_ATOMS: atom_id res chain seq x y z
N MET A 1 -48.29 16.25 29.59
CA MET A 1 -47.63 15.12 28.92
C MET A 1 -46.30 15.61 28.36
N PHE A 2 -45.21 15.50 29.13
CA PHE A 2 -43.88 15.95 28.71
C PHE A 2 -42.95 14.74 28.63
N LYS A 3 -42.45 14.47 27.42
CA LYS A 3 -41.56 13.35 27.10
C LYS A 3 -40.16 13.68 27.63
N LYS A 4 -39.69 12.98 28.67
CA LYS A 4 -38.31 13.10 29.17
C LYS A 4 -37.34 12.66 28.06
N MET A 5 -36.62 13.63 27.49
CA MET A 5 -35.52 13.38 26.56
C MET A 5 -34.32 12.95 27.40
N THR A 6 -33.96 11.67 27.33
CA THR A 6 -32.76 11.13 27.98
C THR A 6 -31.57 11.52 27.11
N ILE A 7 -30.76 12.48 27.55
CA ILE A 7 -29.46 12.78 26.95
C ILE A 7 -28.56 11.59 27.27
N GLN A 8 -28.39 10.67 26.31
CA GLN A 8 -27.34 9.66 26.41
C GLN A 8 -26.00 10.36 26.25
N SER A 9 -25.32 10.56 27.37
CA SER A 9 -23.91 10.93 27.43
C SER A 9 -23.08 9.88 26.68
N ILE A 10 -22.63 10.20 25.46
CA ILE A 10 -21.59 9.44 24.77
C ILE A 10 -20.32 9.65 25.58
N LYS A 11 -20.00 8.68 26.44
CA LYS A 11 -18.71 8.64 27.11
C LYS A 11 -17.65 8.37 26.05
N LEU A 12 -16.96 9.44 25.62
CA LEU A 12 -15.69 9.35 24.89
C LEU A 12 -14.63 8.84 25.86
N SER A 13 -14.66 7.54 26.15
CA SER A 13 -13.59 6.89 26.90
C SER A 13 -12.38 6.74 25.99
N THR A 14 -11.47 7.72 26.08
CA THR A 14 -10.02 7.53 26.07
C THR A 14 -9.52 6.37 25.21
N LEU A 15 -9.22 6.65 23.94
CA LEU A 15 -8.11 5.94 23.29
C LEU A 15 -6.84 6.42 23.99
N ALA A 16 -6.51 5.74 25.09
CA ALA A 16 -5.12 5.53 25.40
C ALA A 16 -4.48 5.01 24.11
N ALA A 17 -3.40 5.67 23.67
CA ALA A 17 -2.47 5.05 22.75
C ALA A 17 -2.01 3.76 23.45
N ALA A 18 -2.73 2.66 23.23
CA ALA A 18 -2.33 1.34 23.66
C ALA A 18 -1.19 0.96 22.72
N ALA A 19 -0.01 1.53 22.97
CA ALA A 19 1.21 0.79 22.83
C ALA A 19 1.03 -0.42 23.77
N VAL A 20 0.47 -1.50 23.24
CA VAL A 20 0.65 -2.82 23.84
C VAL A 20 2.12 -3.09 23.68
N LEU A 21 2.91 -2.60 24.64
CA LEU A 21 4.17 -3.21 25.03
C LEU A 21 3.75 -4.61 25.50
N ALA A 22 3.65 -5.54 24.55
CA ALA A 22 3.64 -6.95 24.87
C ALA A 22 4.95 -7.18 25.63
N GLY A 23 4.85 -7.23 26.95
CA GLY A 23 5.96 -7.53 27.83
C GLY A 23 6.47 -8.91 27.46
N GLN A 24 7.57 -8.93 26.72
CA GLN A 24 8.75 -9.77 26.94
C GLN A 24 9.91 -9.00 26.33
N ALA A 25 10.73 -8.36 27.17
CA ALA A 25 12.01 -7.82 26.76
C ALA A 25 12.94 -9.01 26.44
N GLN A 26 12.81 -9.55 25.23
CA GLN A 26 13.94 -10.18 24.57
C GLN A 26 14.73 -9.06 23.88
N ALA A 27 16.02 -8.98 24.18
CA ALA A 27 16.94 -8.16 23.41
C ALA A 27 16.80 -8.54 21.92
N GLY A 28 16.36 -7.59 21.08
CA GLY A 28 16.15 -7.80 19.64
C GLY A 28 14.73 -7.57 19.10
N THR A 29 13.73 -7.28 19.95
CA THR A 29 12.35 -7.09 19.45
C THR A 29 12.17 -5.76 18.72
N LEU A 30 11.84 -5.81 17.43
CA LEU A 30 11.48 -4.64 16.62
C LEU A 30 10.23 -3.97 17.21
N LEU A 31 10.24 -2.63 17.32
CA LEU A 31 9.08 -1.89 17.81
C LEU A 31 8.06 -1.74 16.68
N VAL A 32 6.86 -2.31 16.86
CA VAL A 32 5.75 -2.20 15.90
C VAL A 32 4.78 -1.13 16.34
N LEU A 33 4.51 -0.17 15.46
CA LEU A 33 3.61 0.94 15.68
C LEU A 33 2.33 0.73 14.85
N PRO A 34 1.19 0.44 15.51
CA PRO A 34 -0.09 0.28 14.83
C PRO A 34 -0.63 1.63 14.36
N LEU A 35 -1.01 1.74 13.09
CA LEU A 35 -1.49 2.97 12.43
C LEU A 35 -2.88 2.83 11.79
N GLN A 36 -3.52 1.67 11.91
CA GLN A 36 -4.84 1.40 11.35
C GLN A 36 -5.94 2.37 11.84
N GLY A 37 -5.75 2.96 13.02
CA GLY A 37 -6.65 3.96 13.60
C GLY A 37 -6.32 5.42 13.23
N THR A 38 -5.19 5.68 12.57
CA THR A 38 -4.74 7.05 12.25
C THR A 38 -4.87 7.35 10.77
N ILE A 39 -4.99 8.62 10.39
CA ILE A 39 -5.04 9.09 9.00
C ILE A 39 -3.62 9.05 8.41
N SER A 40 -3.00 7.88 8.47
CA SER A 40 -1.71 7.59 7.84
C SER A 40 -1.95 6.87 6.52
N ASN A 41 -1.40 7.40 5.44
CA ASN A 41 -1.66 6.94 4.08
C ASN A 41 -0.36 6.83 3.28
N SER A 42 -0.33 5.89 2.35
CA SER A 42 0.64 5.83 1.26
C SER A 42 -0.12 6.02 -0.04
N VAL A 43 0.24 7.04 -0.82
CA VAL A 43 -0.38 7.34 -2.12
C VAL A 43 0.60 6.93 -3.20
N GLN A 44 0.20 5.99 -4.05
CA GLN A 44 0.90 5.70 -5.29
C GLN A 44 0.36 6.61 -6.38
N THR A 45 1.26 7.29 -7.08
CA THR A 45 0.93 8.05 -8.29
C THR A 45 1.72 7.48 -9.45
N PHE A 46 1.01 6.95 -10.44
CA PHE A 46 1.65 6.39 -11.63
C PHE A 46 2.30 7.48 -12.49
N SER A 47 3.46 7.18 -13.08
CA SER A 47 4.10 8.12 -14.00
C SER A 47 3.28 8.30 -15.29
N LYS A 48 3.59 9.37 -16.03
CA LYS A 48 3.02 9.57 -17.37
C LYS A 48 3.38 8.44 -18.33
N ASP A 49 4.59 7.92 -18.25
CA ASP A 49 5.03 6.83 -19.13
C ASP A 49 4.31 5.52 -18.81
N ALA A 50 4.10 5.22 -17.53
CA ALA A 50 3.33 4.06 -17.09
C ALA A 50 1.86 4.18 -17.53
N THR A 51 1.23 5.34 -17.30
CA THR A 51 -0.17 5.56 -17.69
C THR A 51 -0.39 5.61 -19.20
N ASN A 52 0.59 6.09 -19.98
CA ASN A 52 0.57 5.97 -21.44
C ASN A 52 0.66 4.52 -21.89
N GLY A 53 1.52 3.71 -21.25
CA GLY A 53 1.60 2.28 -21.49
C GLY A 53 0.30 1.56 -21.15
N PHE A 54 -0.33 1.90 -20.02
CA PHE A 54 -1.62 1.36 -19.65
C PHE A 54 -2.70 1.70 -20.69
N ARG A 55 -2.76 2.95 -21.15
CA ARG A 55 -3.71 3.37 -22.18
C ARG A 55 -3.50 2.64 -23.51
N ALA A 56 -2.25 2.49 -23.94
CA ALA A 56 -1.93 1.80 -25.19
C ALA A 56 -2.31 0.31 -25.20
N LEU A 57 -2.41 -0.29 -24.01
CA LEU A 57 -2.76 -1.70 -23.81
C LEU A 57 -4.16 -1.89 -23.23
N GLU A 58 -4.93 -0.80 -23.13
CA GLU A 58 -6.26 -0.77 -22.52
C GLU A 58 -6.30 -1.38 -21.11
N ILE A 59 -5.21 -1.20 -20.36
CA ILE A 59 -5.08 -1.64 -18.97
C ILE A 59 -5.88 -0.70 -18.06
N THR A 60 -6.72 -1.31 -17.24
CA THR A 60 -7.45 -0.67 -16.15
C THR A 60 -6.81 -1.01 -14.82
N VAL A 61 -6.69 -0.01 -13.94
CA VAL A 61 -6.24 -0.18 -12.55
C VAL A 61 -7.36 0.22 -11.60
N VAL A 62 -7.68 -0.63 -10.63
CA VAL A 62 -8.76 -0.41 -9.67
C VAL A 62 -8.27 -0.70 -8.24
N GLY A 63 -8.55 0.23 -7.32
CA GLY A 63 -8.34 0.00 -5.89
C GLY A 63 -9.32 -1.02 -5.32
N LYS A 64 -8.81 -1.96 -4.52
CA LYS A 64 -9.58 -3.02 -3.85
C LYS A 64 -9.25 -3.08 -2.36
N GLY A 65 -10.15 -3.69 -1.58
CA GLY A 65 -10.01 -3.78 -0.13
C GLY A 65 -10.03 -2.41 0.53
N ASN A 66 -8.99 -2.08 1.30
CA ASN A 66 -8.79 -0.75 1.88
C ASN A 66 -8.25 0.28 0.85
N GLY A 67 -7.79 -0.16 -0.33
CA GLY A 67 -7.23 0.70 -1.37
C GLY A 67 -8.33 1.44 -2.13
N THR A 68 -8.15 2.74 -2.35
CA THR A 68 -9.13 3.59 -3.03
C THR A 68 -8.46 4.45 -4.10
N ALA A 69 -9.16 4.79 -5.18
CA ALA A 69 -8.70 5.85 -6.07
C ALA A 69 -8.63 7.19 -5.31
N VAL A 70 -7.66 8.04 -5.65
CA VAL A 70 -7.60 9.41 -5.13
C VAL A 70 -8.58 10.28 -5.92
N GLU A 71 -9.44 11.00 -5.22
CA GLU A 71 -10.46 11.86 -5.84
C GLU A 71 -9.83 12.86 -6.81
N ASN A 72 -10.50 13.10 -7.93
CA ASN A 72 -10.07 14.03 -8.99
C ASN A 72 -8.73 13.69 -9.64
N THR A 73 -8.28 12.43 -9.54
CA THR A 73 -7.11 11.91 -10.26
C THR A 73 -7.48 10.64 -11.02
N THR A 74 -6.70 10.30 -12.04
CA THR A 74 -6.91 9.07 -12.84
C THR A 74 -5.77 8.06 -12.71
N ASP A 75 -4.69 8.46 -12.03
CA ASP A 75 -3.40 7.80 -11.97
C ASP A 75 -2.95 7.53 -10.54
N SER A 76 -3.76 7.86 -9.53
CA SER A 76 -3.34 7.83 -8.13
C SER A 76 -4.26 6.99 -7.26
N PHE A 77 -3.65 6.20 -6.38
CA PHE A 77 -4.33 5.28 -5.47
C PHE A 77 -3.82 5.45 -4.05
N ASN A 78 -4.74 5.53 -3.11
CA ASN A 78 -4.49 5.68 -1.68
C ASN A 78 -4.56 4.33 -0.97
N PHE A 79 -3.53 4.03 -0.21
CA PHE A 79 -3.41 2.84 0.63
C PHE A 79 -3.25 3.26 2.09
N PRO A 80 -4.26 3.02 2.95
CA PRO A 80 -4.13 3.25 4.37
C PRO A 80 -2.96 2.48 4.98
N VAL A 81 -2.05 3.18 5.65
CA VAL A 81 -0.93 2.55 6.36
C VAL A 81 -1.47 1.93 7.65
N THR A 82 -1.20 0.65 7.82
CA THR A 82 -1.69 -0.16 8.94
C THR A 82 -0.66 -0.30 10.06
N LYS A 83 0.63 -0.30 9.72
CA LYS A 83 1.72 -0.37 10.69
C LYS A 83 3.02 0.20 10.13
N VAL A 84 3.88 0.64 11.05
CA VAL A 84 5.30 0.93 10.82
C VAL A 84 6.13 0.11 11.81
N VAL A 85 7.25 -0.41 11.37
CA VAL A 85 8.20 -1.17 12.18
C VAL A 85 9.48 -0.37 12.33
N ILE A 86 9.90 -0.17 13.57
CA ILE A 86 11.13 0.52 13.94
C ILE A 86 12.21 -0.51 14.24
N GLY A 87 13.33 -0.36 13.53
CA GLY A 87 14.54 -1.16 13.64
C GLY A 87 15.26 -0.99 14.96
N THR A 88 16.18 -1.89 15.24
CA THR A 88 17.04 -1.86 16.44
C THR A 88 17.94 -0.62 16.51
N LYS A 89 18.21 0.02 15.37
CA LYS A 89 18.96 1.29 15.27
C LYS A 89 18.05 2.53 15.30
N LEU A 90 16.79 2.37 15.72
CA LEU A 90 15.75 3.42 15.71
C LEU A 90 15.45 4.01 14.33
N ASN A 91 15.89 3.35 13.26
CA ASN A 91 15.49 3.65 11.90
C ASN A 91 14.14 3.01 11.58
N ILE A 92 13.44 3.49 10.56
CA ILE A 92 12.28 2.80 10.03
C ILE A 92 12.78 1.57 9.26
N ALA A 93 12.33 0.39 9.68
CA ALA A 93 12.67 -0.88 9.03
C ALA A 93 11.67 -1.18 7.91
N SER A 94 10.37 -1.00 8.19
CA SER A 94 9.32 -1.21 7.19
C SER A 94 8.04 -0.44 7.48
N GLY A 95 7.22 -0.22 6.46
CA GLY A 95 5.83 0.23 6.58
C GLY A 95 4.89 -0.70 5.79
N SER A 96 3.68 -0.94 6.28
CA SER A 96 2.73 -1.84 5.60
C SER A 96 1.34 -1.25 5.45
N ALA A 97 0.71 -1.51 4.30
CA ALA A 97 -0.68 -1.17 4.00
C ALA A 97 -1.50 -2.47 3.80
N VAL A 98 -1.62 -3.26 4.88
CA VAL A 98 -2.32 -4.55 4.86
C VAL A 98 -3.82 -4.37 4.54
N GLY A 99 -4.38 -5.30 3.78
CA GLY A 99 -5.79 -5.26 3.36
C GLY A 99 -6.05 -4.30 2.20
N SER A 100 -5.05 -3.52 1.74
CA SER A 100 -5.14 -2.73 0.52
C SER A 100 -4.69 -3.55 -0.69
N ALA A 101 -5.33 -3.32 -1.84
CA ALA A 101 -4.95 -3.97 -3.09
C ALA A 101 -5.17 -3.06 -4.31
N LEU A 102 -4.47 -3.39 -5.39
CA LEU A 102 -4.72 -2.95 -6.75
C LEU A 102 -5.06 -4.17 -7.60
N TYR A 103 -6.13 -4.08 -8.38
CA TYR A 103 -6.41 -5.02 -9.45
C TYR A 103 -6.10 -4.33 -10.79
N ILE A 104 -5.17 -4.92 -11.53
CA ILE A 104 -4.69 -4.45 -12.83
C ILE A 104 -5.18 -5.47 -13.85
N SER A 105 -5.89 -5.02 -14.87
CA SER A 105 -6.57 -5.91 -15.82
C SER A 105 -6.65 -5.32 -17.20
N ARG A 106 -6.83 -6.17 -18.21
CA ARG A 106 -7.12 -5.78 -19.59
C ARG A 106 -7.91 -6.88 -20.28
N ILE A 107 -8.46 -6.55 -21.45
CA ILE A 107 -8.97 -7.55 -22.39
C ILE A 107 -7.80 -8.10 -23.20
N ASP A 108 -7.73 -9.42 -23.31
CA ASP A 108 -6.78 -10.12 -24.15
C ASP A 108 -7.39 -10.39 -25.53
N TYR A 109 -7.13 -9.48 -26.47
CA TYR A 109 -7.64 -9.58 -27.84
C TYR A 109 -6.94 -10.64 -28.70
N ASP A 110 -5.83 -11.22 -28.22
CA ASP A 110 -5.08 -12.24 -28.96
C ASP A 110 -5.59 -13.66 -28.67
N THR A 111 -6.46 -13.82 -27.67
CA THR A 111 -7.07 -15.10 -27.29
C THR A 111 -8.54 -15.17 -27.71
N GLU A 112 -8.96 -16.29 -28.27
CA GLU A 112 -10.37 -16.52 -28.67
C GLU A 112 -11.32 -16.29 -27.50
N GLY A 113 -12.39 -15.52 -27.75
CA GLY A 113 -13.36 -15.14 -26.71
C GLY A 113 -12.97 -13.91 -25.88
N GLU A 114 -11.84 -13.28 -26.21
CA GLU A 114 -11.37 -12.00 -25.65
C GLU A 114 -11.48 -11.94 -24.12
N PRO A 115 -10.89 -12.91 -23.39
CA PRO A 115 -11.06 -12.97 -21.96
C PRO A 115 -10.40 -11.78 -21.27
N GLU A 116 -11.02 -11.31 -20.18
CA GLU A 116 -10.35 -10.38 -19.29
C GLU A 116 -9.28 -11.12 -18.48
N VAL A 117 -8.03 -10.69 -18.64
CA VAL A 117 -6.86 -11.16 -17.89
C VAL A 117 -6.43 -10.10 -16.86
N GLY A 118 -5.77 -10.51 -15.78
CA GLY A 118 -5.51 -9.60 -14.68
C GLY A 118 -4.57 -10.13 -13.62
N VAL A 119 -4.07 -9.20 -12.82
CA VAL A 119 -3.24 -9.44 -11.64
C VAL A 119 -3.69 -8.56 -10.48
N THR A 120 -3.80 -9.16 -9.30
CA THR A 120 -3.99 -8.44 -8.04
C THR A 120 -2.65 -8.29 -7.34
N LEU A 121 -2.31 -7.06 -6.98
CA LEU A 121 -1.22 -6.71 -6.07
C LEU A 121 -1.82 -6.28 -4.74
N ALA A 122 -1.45 -6.92 -3.64
CA ALA A 122 -2.10 -6.71 -2.34
C ALA A 122 -1.12 -6.68 -1.17
N ASN A 123 -1.60 -6.24 -0.01
CA ASN A 123 -0.90 -6.34 1.28
C ASN A 123 0.53 -5.77 1.23
N PHE A 124 0.63 -4.54 0.70
CA PHE A 124 1.90 -3.90 0.40
C PHE A 124 2.78 -3.70 1.63
N THR A 125 4.09 -3.90 1.45
CA THR A 125 5.13 -3.58 2.44
C THR A 125 6.24 -2.80 1.77
N ILE A 126 6.62 -1.66 2.34
CA ILE A 126 7.88 -0.98 2.01
C ILE A 126 8.95 -1.57 2.93
N ASN A 127 9.99 -2.16 2.35
CA ASN A 127 11.19 -2.61 3.05
C ASN A 127 12.32 -1.60 2.79
N TYR A 128 12.69 -0.84 3.82
CA TYR A 128 13.70 0.21 3.72
C TYR A 128 15.13 -0.33 3.73
N GLU A 129 15.34 -1.57 4.20
CA GLU A 129 16.66 -2.21 4.19
C GLU A 129 17.05 -2.65 2.78
N THR A 130 16.14 -3.34 2.09
CA THR A 130 16.38 -3.79 0.70
C THR A 130 16.01 -2.74 -0.35
N LYS A 131 15.41 -1.62 0.06
CA LYS A 131 14.85 -0.58 -0.81
C LYS A 131 13.83 -1.12 -1.82
N GLN A 132 12.93 -1.96 -1.34
CA GLN A 132 11.91 -2.61 -2.15
C GLN A 132 10.50 -2.39 -1.62
N VAL A 133 9.55 -2.24 -2.54
CA VAL A 133 8.13 -2.44 -2.27
C VAL A 133 7.82 -3.91 -2.55
N LEU A 134 7.20 -4.58 -1.60
CA LEU A 134 6.75 -5.96 -1.69
C LEU A 134 5.21 -5.98 -1.77
N ALA A 135 4.66 -6.97 -2.47
CA ALA A 135 3.22 -7.20 -2.54
C ALA A 135 2.90 -8.67 -2.69
N ASP A 136 1.78 -9.10 -2.12
CA ASP A 136 1.15 -10.36 -2.50
C ASP A 136 0.63 -10.23 -3.93
N THR A 137 1.05 -11.14 -4.81
CA THR A 137 0.76 -11.07 -6.25
C THR A 137 -0.04 -12.28 -6.67
N THR A 138 -1.21 -12.07 -7.26
CA THR A 138 -2.13 -13.15 -7.63
C THR A 138 -2.65 -12.90 -9.04
N ALA A 139 -2.32 -13.78 -9.99
CA ALA A 139 -2.95 -13.77 -11.31
C ALA A 139 -4.45 -14.09 -11.17
N LYS A 140 -5.30 -13.55 -12.06
CA LYS A 140 -6.73 -13.83 -12.07
C LYS A 140 -6.97 -15.34 -12.21
N GLY A 141 -7.65 -15.94 -11.22
CA GLY A 141 -7.88 -17.40 -11.17
C GLY A 141 -6.65 -18.25 -10.84
N GLY A 142 -5.51 -17.62 -10.51
CA GLY A 142 -4.26 -18.27 -10.16
C GLY A 142 -3.99 -18.31 -8.65
N THR A 143 -2.76 -18.71 -8.29
CA THR A 143 -2.29 -18.77 -6.90
C THR A 143 -1.57 -17.50 -6.48
N THR A 144 -1.65 -17.17 -5.19
CA THR A 144 -0.94 -16.03 -4.61
C THR A 144 0.53 -16.34 -4.32
N THR A 145 1.43 -15.50 -4.83
CA THR A 145 2.82 -15.40 -4.37
C THR A 145 2.90 -14.31 -3.31
N THR A 146 3.20 -14.68 -2.07
CA THR A 146 3.22 -13.73 -0.94
C THR A 146 4.46 -12.86 -0.94
N GLN A 147 4.29 -11.56 -0.67
CA GLN A 147 5.37 -10.57 -0.51
C GLN A 147 6.45 -10.62 -1.61
N MET A 148 6.03 -10.82 -2.86
CA MET A 148 6.92 -10.74 -4.01
C MET A 148 7.50 -9.33 -4.14
N PRO A 149 8.82 -9.18 -4.37
CA PRO A 149 9.43 -7.90 -4.70
C PRO A 149 8.77 -7.28 -5.94
N LEU A 150 8.05 -6.17 -5.74
CA LEU A 150 7.30 -5.48 -6.78
C LEU A 150 8.13 -4.38 -7.42
N TYR A 151 8.58 -3.40 -6.62
CA TYR A 151 9.38 -2.26 -7.08
C TYR A 151 10.70 -2.18 -6.33
N ASN A 152 11.78 -1.82 -7.02
CA ASN A 152 12.90 -1.12 -6.41
C ASN A 152 12.58 0.38 -6.38
N PHE A 153 13.06 1.10 -5.38
CA PHE A 153 12.80 2.54 -5.25
C PHE A 153 14.04 3.33 -4.83
N ASN A 154 14.00 4.63 -5.14
CA ASN A 154 14.89 5.63 -4.57
C ASN A 154 14.16 6.45 -3.49
N THR A 155 14.89 6.84 -2.44
CA THR A 155 14.37 7.72 -1.40
C THR A 155 14.70 9.15 -1.76
N GLN A 156 13.70 9.93 -2.19
CA GLN A 156 13.89 11.34 -2.54
C GLN A 156 13.79 12.23 -1.30
N THR A 157 12.79 12.00 -0.45
CA THR A 157 12.64 12.68 0.84
C THR A 157 12.47 11.62 1.91
N PRO A 158 13.45 11.41 2.81
CA PRO A 158 13.36 10.37 3.81
C PRO A 158 12.25 10.67 4.82
N LEU A 159 11.62 9.62 5.34
CA LEU A 159 10.64 9.79 6.41
C LEU A 159 11.31 10.35 7.67
N ALA A 160 11.10 11.65 7.92
CA ALA A 160 11.62 12.31 9.11
C ALA A 160 10.83 11.85 10.35
N LEU A 161 11.42 10.98 11.16
CA LEU A 161 10.87 10.58 12.44
C LEU A 161 10.95 11.75 13.44
N LYS A 162 9.85 12.48 13.63
CA LYS A 162 9.73 13.41 14.75
C LYS A 162 9.46 12.64 16.04
N TYR A 163 10.52 12.21 16.72
CA TYR A 163 10.42 11.54 18.01
C TYR A 163 9.95 12.54 19.09
N LYS A 164 8.74 12.34 19.61
CA LYS A 164 8.26 12.97 20.85
C LYS A 164 7.66 11.89 21.74
N PHE A 165 8.13 11.82 22.98
CA PHE A 165 7.61 10.90 23.98
C PHE A 165 6.29 11.46 24.57
N PRO A 166 5.22 10.66 24.74
CA PRO A 166 5.08 9.25 24.37
C PRO A 166 4.96 9.06 22.84
N LEU A 167 5.71 8.11 22.28
CA LEU A 167 5.99 7.85 20.85
C LEU A 167 4.88 8.28 19.86
N THR A 168 4.98 9.50 19.34
CA THR A 168 4.24 9.90 18.13
C THR A 168 5.17 9.88 16.93
N ILE A 169 4.80 9.16 15.86
CA ILE A 169 5.45 9.32 14.55
C ILE A 169 4.54 10.19 13.70
N THR A 170 5.11 11.30 13.21
CA THR A 170 4.54 12.07 12.13
C THR A 170 5.63 12.30 11.11
N GLY A 171 5.31 12.21 9.82
CA GLY A 171 6.30 12.49 8.79
C GLY A 171 5.71 12.40 7.40
N ASN A 172 6.40 13.06 6.48
CA ASN A 172 6.16 12.95 5.06
C ASN A 172 7.40 12.29 4.44
N GLU A 173 7.18 11.33 3.56
CA GLU A 173 8.21 10.68 2.76
C GLU A 173 7.78 10.69 1.30
N LEU A 174 8.78 10.74 0.42
CA LEU A 174 8.60 10.57 -1.01
C LEU A 174 9.63 9.55 -1.50
N LEU A 175 9.11 8.44 -2.00
CA LEU A 175 9.85 7.45 -2.77
C LEU A 175 9.55 7.67 -4.25
N ASN A 176 10.57 7.63 -5.09
CA ASN A 176 10.47 7.84 -6.53
C ASN A 176 11.24 6.77 -7.30
N ASP A 177 11.18 6.86 -8.63
CA ASP A 177 11.86 5.94 -9.54
C ASP A 177 11.47 4.48 -9.24
N LEU A 178 10.15 4.24 -9.23
CA LEU A 178 9.59 2.92 -8.92
C LEU A 178 9.83 2.00 -10.12
N ARG A 179 10.87 1.19 -10.06
CA ARG A 179 11.23 0.25 -11.14
C ARG A 179 10.74 -1.14 -10.80
N LEU A 180 9.93 -1.74 -11.68
CA LEU A 180 9.53 -3.13 -11.50
C LEU A 180 10.77 -4.02 -11.38
N THR A 181 10.75 -4.96 -10.43
CA THR A 181 11.76 -6.02 -10.36
C THR A 181 11.56 -7.01 -11.52
N ASP A 182 12.57 -7.82 -11.84
CA ASP A 182 12.42 -8.81 -12.90
C ASP A 182 11.34 -9.86 -12.61
N GLN A 183 11.14 -10.20 -11.32
CA GLN A 183 10.05 -11.08 -10.88
C GLN A 183 8.69 -10.43 -11.14
N ALA A 184 8.55 -9.15 -10.81
CA ALA A 184 7.32 -8.41 -11.05
C ALA A 184 7.04 -8.22 -12.54
N LYS A 185 8.06 -7.98 -13.36
CA LYS A 185 7.91 -7.93 -14.82
C LYS A 185 7.40 -9.26 -15.36
N ALA A 186 7.99 -10.38 -14.95
CA ALA A 186 7.55 -11.72 -15.37
C ALA A 186 6.09 -12.00 -14.96
N ALA A 187 5.71 -11.62 -13.74
CA ALA A 187 4.33 -11.75 -13.25
C ALA A 187 3.36 -10.88 -14.07
N MET A 188 3.72 -9.63 -14.38
CA MET A 188 2.90 -8.74 -15.20
C MET A 188 2.73 -9.26 -16.63
N ILE A 189 3.82 -9.69 -17.27
CA ILE A 189 3.80 -10.23 -18.64
C ILE A 189 2.87 -11.44 -18.72
N SER A 190 3.03 -12.40 -17.80
CA SER A 190 2.23 -13.62 -17.79
C SER A 190 0.77 -13.37 -17.42
N SER A 191 0.51 -12.59 -16.36
CA SER A 191 -0.85 -12.42 -15.82
C SER A 191 -1.73 -11.51 -16.68
N LEU A 192 -1.13 -10.59 -17.42
CA LEU A 192 -1.84 -9.67 -18.32
C LEU A 192 -1.75 -10.09 -19.80
N ASN A 193 -1.15 -11.27 -20.07
CA ASN A 193 -0.82 -11.74 -21.42
C ASN A 193 -0.26 -10.61 -22.30
N LEU A 194 0.82 -9.96 -21.84
CA LEU A 194 1.33 -8.78 -22.53
C LEU A 194 1.95 -9.16 -23.88
N PRO A 195 1.61 -8.44 -24.97
CA PRO A 195 2.24 -8.67 -26.25
C PRO A 195 3.71 -8.26 -26.20
N VAL A 196 4.54 -8.85 -27.06
CA VAL A 196 6.01 -8.68 -27.03
C VAL A 196 6.42 -7.20 -27.12
N PHE A 197 5.70 -6.38 -27.90
CA PHE A 197 5.99 -4.95 -28.02
C PHE A 197 5.74 -4.15 -26.74
N ALA A 198 4.95 -4.68 -25.79
CA ALA A 198 4.65 -4.04 -24.52
C ALA A 198 5.72 -4.28 -23.46
N VAL A 199 6.52 -5.35 -23.59
CA VAL A 199 7.55 -5.73 -22.62
C VAL A 199 8.53 -4.59 -22.30
N PRO A 200 9.02 -3.80 -23.28
CA PRO A 200 9.89 -2.65 -22.99
C PRO A 200 9.26 -1.58 -22.09
N LEU A 201 7.93 -1.42 -22.12
CA LEU A 201 7.21 -0.42 -21.31
C LEU A 201 7.32 -0.72 -19.81
N LEU A 202 7.55 -1.98 -19.43
CA LEU A 202 7.75 -2.39 -18.03
C LEU A 202 9.11 -1.96 -17.45
N ASN A 203 10.01 -1.41 -18.29
CA ASN A 203 11.27 -0.83 -17.83
C ASN A 203 11.14 0.64 -17.45
N ASN A 204 10.00 1.28 -17.73
CA ASN A 204 9.76 2.68 -17.38
C ASN A 204 9.69 2.87 -15.85
N ASP A 205 9.79 4.12 -15.42
CA ASP A 205 9.48 4.51 -14.05
C ASP A 205 7.97 4.36 -13.85
N PHE A 206 7.54 3.66 -12.80
CA PHE A 206 6.13 3.52 -12.44
C PHE A 206 5.61 4.66 -11.59
N GLY A 207 6.44 5.65 -11.24
CA GLY A 207 6.06 6.90 -10.61
C GLY A 207 6.56 7.02 -9.18
N THR A 208 5.67 7.34 -8.25
CA THR A 208 6.05 7.67 -6.88
C THR A 208 5.14 7.01 -5.85
N LEU A 209 5.67 6.88 -4.64
CA LEU A 209 4.94 6.55 -3.42
C LEU A 209 5.17 7.65 -2.40
N THR A 210 4.11 8.34 -2.00
CA THR A 210 4.15 9.40 -0.99
C THR A 210 3.50 8.90 0.29
N GLN A 211 4.25 8.89 1.39
CA GLN A 211 3.78 8.44 2.69
C GLN A 211 3.52 9.66 3.56
N ASN A 212 2.30 9.76 4.07
CA ASN A 212 1.94 10.71 5.11
C ASN A 212 1.60 9.91 6.36
N ILE A 213 2.44 10.02 7.39
CA ILE A 213 2.19 9.42 8.69
C ILE A 213 1.69 10.52 9.63
N SER A 214 0.54 10.28 10.24
CA SER A 214 -0.18 11.25 11.07
C SER A 214 -0.61 10.63 12.39
N THR A 215 -0.77 11.49 13.40
CA THR A 215 -1.40 11.16 14.68
C THR A 215 -2.91 11.45 14.68
N ASN A 216 -3.45 12.09 13.65
CA ASN A 216 -4.87 12.36 13.54
C ASN A 216 -5.65 11.05 13.42
N LEU A 217 -6.76 10.92 14.14
CA LEU A 217 -7.55 9.70 14.16
C LEU A 217 -8.48 9.60 12.95
N ARG A 218 -8.62 8.39 12.39
CA ARG A 218 -9.70 8.08 11.45
C ARG A 218 -11.02 7.97 12.20
N LYS A 219 -12.11 8.28 11.50
CA LYS A 219 -13.48 8.04 12.01
C LYS A 219 -13.73 6.56 12.31
N LYS A 220 -13.16 5.67 11.48
CA LYS A 220 -13.20 4.22 11.64
C LYS A 220 -11.82 3.66 11.32
N ALA A 221 -11.32 2.75 12.15
CA ALA A 221 -10.08 2.06 11.87
C ALA A 221 -10.21 1.19 10.60
N VAL A 222 -9.17 1.13 9.80
CA VAL A 222 -9.12 0.26 8.61
C VAL A 222 -8.88 -1.19 9.02
N SER A 223 -9.33 -2.14 8.20
CA SER A 223 -9.09 -3.56 8.45
C SER A 223 -7.60 -3.87 8.38
N THR A 224 -7.09 -4.65 9.33
CA THR A 224 -5.73 -5.21 9.29
C THR A 224 -5.71 -6.66 8.81
N THR A 225 -6.86 -7.18 8.38
CA THR A 225 -6.95 -8.51 7.77
C THR A 225 -6.34 -8.45 6.37
N PRO A 226 -5.41 -9.37 6.01
CA PRO A 226 -4.87 -9.43 4.67
C PRO A 226 -5.97 -9.54 3.61
N TYR A 227 -5.82 -8.79 2.53
CA TYR A 227 -6.69 -8.92 1.37
C TYR A 227 -6.41 -10.26 0.68
N THR A 228 -7.48 -10.94 0.28
CA THR A 228 -7.44 -12.15 -0.54
C THR A 228 -8.35 -11.92 -1.76
N PRO A 229 -7.86 -12.14 -3.00
CA PRO A 229 -8.63 -11.89 -4.24
C PRO A 229 -9.86 -12.78 -4.42
#